data_AF-A0A345IGE7-F1
#
_entry.id   AF-A0A345IGE7-F1
#
_cell.length_a   1.000
_cell.length_b   1.000
_cell.length_c   1.000
_cell.angle_alpha   90.00
_cell.angle_beta   90.00
_cell.angle_gamma   90.00
#
_symmetry.space_group_name_H-M   'P 1'
#
loop_
_entity.id
_entity.type
_entity.pdbx_description
1 polymer ?
#
loop_
_entity_poly.entity_id
_entity_poly.type
_entity_poly.pdbx_seq_one_letter_code
_entity_poly.pdbx_strand_id
1 'polypeptide(L)'
;MSLPLVYLVITALAALLLLALLVRGGLARPMTVWGLTALLPLLVALSVALGSQARAEVTLKTYRPQSAAVVITTGGQEYDAVLTAGQAACLERSRRLRTDADLVLGEGRDPIPLRSGFKVTGELPTQAQVEALSVRGQLACPEFRHVEQTK
;
A
#
# COMPACT_ATOMS: atom_id res chain seq x y z
N MET A 1 2.97 -10.53 -21.85
CA MET A 1 1.96 -11.34 -21.14
C MET A 1 1.49 -10.56 -19.92
N SER A 2 0.19 -10.29 -19.83
CA SER A 2 -0.38 -9.56 -18.68
C SER A 2 -0.28 -10.43 -17.43
N LEU A 3 0.36 -9.92 -16.38
CA LEU A 3 0.41 -10.49 -15.03
C LEU A 3 -0.92 -11.14 -14.56
N PRO A 4 -2.11 -10.53 -14.77
CA PRO A 4 -3.38 -11.16 -14.39
C PRO A 4 -3.70 -12.46 -15.13
N LEU A 5 -3.28 -12.60 -16.40
CA LEU A 5 -3.54 -13.79 -17.20
C LEU A 5 -2.70 -14.98 -16.71
N VAL A 6 -1.41 -14.76 -16.46
CA VAL A 6 -0.52 -15.79 -15.90
C VAL A 6 -1.04 -16.28 -14.55
N TYR A 7 -1.54 -15.34 -13.73
CA TYR A 7 -2.05 -15.65 -12.41
C TYR A 7 -3.35 -16.44 -12.43
N LEU A 8 -4.29 -16.10 -13.33
CA LEU A 8 -5.52 -16.86 -13.58
C LEU A 8 -5.24 -18.29 -14.03
N VAL A 9 -4.21 -18.47 -14.86
CA VAL A 9 -3.77 -19.79 -15.31
C VAL A 9 -3.22 -20.61 -14.15
N ILE A 10 -2.43 -20.01 -13.25
CA ILE A 10 -1.88 -20.68 -12.06
C ILE A 10 -3.00 -21.08 -11.08
N THR A 11 -3.96 -20.19 -10.79
CA THR A 11 -5.10 -20.52 -9.92
C THR A 11 -6.00 -21.60 -10.53
N ALA A 12 -6.26 -21.54 -11.84
CA ALA A 12 -7.03 -22.57 -12.54
C ALA A 12 -6.31 -23.93 -12.52
N LEU A 13 -4.99 -23.96 -12.77
CA LEU A 13 -4.18 -25.18 -12.66
C LEU A 13 -4.23 -25.76 -11.25
N ALA A 14 -4.07 -24.93 -10.22
CA ALA A 14 -4.13 -25.38 -8.83
C ALA A 14 -5.51 -25.94 -8.46
N ALA A 15 -6.59 -25.29 -8.90
CA ALA A 15 -7.96 -25.77 -8.70
C ALA A 15 -8.21 -27.10 -9.43
N LEU A 16 -7.76 -27.24 -10.68
CA LEU A 16 -7.85 -28.48 -11.45
C LEU A 16 -7.05 -29.62 -10.79
N LEU A 17 -5.88 -29.32 -10.25
CA LEU A 17 -5.03 -30.31 -9.58
C LEU A 17 -5.65 -30.78 -8.27
N LEU A 18 -6.28 -29.88 -7.50
CA LEU A 18 -7.10 -30.23 -6.34
C LEU A 18 -8.28 -31.12 -6.72
N LEU A 19 -9.00 -30.78 -7.80
CA LEU A 19 -10.14 -31.55 -8.30
C LEU A 19 -9.70 -32.95 -8.75
N ALA A 20 -8.57 -33.05 -9.46
CA ALA A 20 -7.98 -34.32 -9.86
C ALA A 20 -7.56 -35.20 -8.65
N LEU A 21 -7.03 -34.59 -7.59
CA LEU A 21 -6.70 -35.28 -6.34
C LEU A 21 -7.93 -35.75 -5.57
N LEU A 22 -9.03 -34.98 -5.59
CA LEU A 22 -10.30 -35.33 -4.96
C LEU A 22 -11.03 -36.48 -5.69
N VAL A 23 -10.94 -36.54 -7.02
CA VAL A 23 -11.59 -37.57 -7.85
C VAL A 23 -10.86 -38.92 -7.78
N ARG A 24 -9.57 -38.94 -7.46
CA ARG A 24 -8.77 -40.18 -7.38
C ARG A 24 -8.95 -40.88 -6.03
N GLY A 25 -10.11 -41.52 -5.84
CA GLY A 25 -10.41 -42.34 -4.67
C GLY A 25 -9.47 -43.56 -4.57
N GLY A 26 -8.84 -43.78 -3.41
CA GLY A 26 -8.18 -45.07 -3.13
C GLY A 26 -7.11 -45.05 -2.04
N LEU A 27 -5.97 -44.40 -2.26
CA LEU A 27 -4.75 -44.69 -1.47
C LEU A 27 -3.92 -43.46 -1.02
N ALA A 28 -4.38 -42.23 -1.29
CA ALA A 28 -3.59 -41.00 -1.06
C ALA A 28 -4.05 -40.13 0.14
N ARG A 29 -4.74 -40.71 1.13
CA ARG A 29 -5.44 -39.95 2.20
C ARG A 29 -4.58 -38.94 2.99
N PRO A 30 -3.35 -39.22 3.44
CA PRO A 30 -2.57 -38.22 4.16
C PRO A 30 -1.98 -37.18 3.20
N MET A 31 -1.42 -37.61 2.07
CA MET A 31 -0.76 -36.69 1.13
C MET A 31 -1.73 -35.68 0.50
N THR A 32 -2.98 -36.08 0.22
CA THR A 32 -4.01 -35.16 -0.29
C THR A 32 -4.44 -34.14 0.76
N VAL A 33 -4.58 -34.55 2.02
CA VAL A 33 -4.90 -33.63 3.13
C VAL A 33 -3.77 -32.62 3.33
N TRP A 34 -2.52 -33.06 3.32
CA TRP A 34 -1.35 -32.17 3.40
C TRP A 34 -1.23 -31.23 2.20
N GLY A 35 -1.51 -31.72 0.99
CA GLY A 35 -1.54 -30.88 -0.21
C GLY A 35 -2.63 -29.82 -0.14
N LEU A 36 -3.83 -30.19 0.30
CA LEU A 36 -4.95 -29.27 0.49
C LEU A 36 -4.66 -28.22 1.56
N THR A 37 -4.12 -28.62 2.71
CA THR A 37 -3.79 -27.67 3.79
C THR A 37 -2.66 -26.73 3.41
N ALA A 38 -1.73 -27.14 2.54
CA ALA A 38 -0.69 -26.26 2.01
C ALA A 38 -1.21 -25.31 0.93
N LEU A 39 -2.18 -25.75 0.11
CA LEU A 39 -2.64 -25.00 -1.05
C LEU A 39 -3.78 -24.01 -0.72
N LEU A 40 -4.59 -24.29 0.31
CA LEU A 40 -5.63 -23.38 0.78
C LEU A 40 -5.11 -22.00 1.21
N PRO A 41 -4.05 -21.88 2.05
CA PRO A 41 -3.47 -20.58 2.40
C PRO A 41 -2.99 -19.79 1.18
N LEU A 42 -2.45 -20.48 0.17
CA LEU A 42 -2.03 -19.85 -1.07
C LEU A 42 -3.23 -19.25 -1.81
N LEU A 43 -4.32 -20.00 -1.97
CA LEU A 43 -5.56 -19.49 -2.60
C LEU A 43 -6.16 -18.32 -1.84
N VAL A 44 -6.13 -18.36 -0.50
CA VAL A 44 -6.59 -17.24 0.35
C VAL A 44 -5.71 -16.01 0.13
N ALA A 45 -4.39 -16.16 0.22
CA ALA A 45 -3.45 -15.06 -0.02
C ALA A 45 -3.64 -14.45 -1.43
N LEU A 46 -3.81 -15.30 -2.44
CA LEU A 46 -4.11 -14.91 -3.82
C LEU A 46 -5.41 -14.11 -3.91
N SER A 47 -6.49 -14.60 -3.31
CA SER A 47 -7.80 -13.94 -3.34
C SER A 47 -7.77 -12.57 -2.65
N VAL A 48 -7.07 -12.48 -1.52
CA VAL A 48 -6.87 -11.22 -0.79
C VAL A 48 -6.05 -10.23 -1.61
N ALA A 49 -4.98 -10.69 -2.26
CA ALA A 49 -4.14 -9.85 -3.12
C ALA A 49 -4.91 -9.31 -4.34
N LEU A 50 -5.73 -10.13 -5.00
CA LEU A 50 -6.57 -9.66 -6.12
C LEU A 50 -7.68 -8.73 -5.64
N GLY A 51 -8.29 -9.05 -4.50
CA GLY A 51 -9.31 -8.22 -3.88
C GLY A 51 -8.79 -6.82 -3.53
N SER A 52 -7.57 -6.71 -3.01
CA SER A 52 -6.96 -5.42 -2.70
C SER A 52 -6.62 -4.61 -3.95
N GLN A 53 -6.11 -5.25 -5.01
CA GLN A 53 -5.85 -4.59 -6.30
C GLN A 53 -7.12 -4.06 -6.97
N ALA A 54 -8.19 -4.86 -7.00
CA ALA A 54 -9.47 -4.46 -7.58
C ALA A 54 -10.11 -3.29 -6.81
N ARG A 55 -10.06 -3.31 -5.48
CA ARG A 55 -10.53 -2.20 -4.64
C ARG A 55 -9.71 -0.94 -4.87
N ALA A 56 -8.39 -1.06 -4.93
CA ALA A 56 -7.50 0.06 -5.23
C ALA A 56 -7.83 0.71 -6.58
N GLU A 57 -8.09 -0.08 -7.61
CA GLU A 57 -8.50 0.44 -8.92
C GLU A 57 -9.82 1.22 -8.85
N VAL A 58 -10.83 0.68 -8.17
CA VAL A 58 -12.13 1.36 -8.00
C VAL A 58 -11.98 2.68 -7.25
N THR A 59 -11.19 2.70 -6.17
CA THR A 59 -10.92 3.93 -5.40
C THR A 59 -10.20 4.99 -6.25
N LEU A 60 -9.30 4.57 -7.14
CA LEU A 60 -8.55 5.50 -7.99
C LEU A 60 -9.35 6.02 -9.19
N LYS A 61 -10.45 5.38 -9.60
CA LYS A 61 -11.30 5.87 -10.70
C LYS A 61 -11.83 7.28 -10.47
N THR A 62 -12.10 7.64 -9.22
CA THR A 62 -12.60 8.98 -8.84
C THR A 62 -11.50 9.90 -8.33
N TYR A 63 -10.27 9.39 -8.17
CA TYR A 63 -9.16 10.16 -7.65
C TYR A 63 -8.60 11.09 -8.74
N ARG A 64 -8.56 12.39 -8.45
CA ARG A 64 -7.86 13.38 -9.26
C ARG A 64 -6.66 13.91 -8.47
N PRO A 65 -5.43 13.71 -8.95
CA PRO A 65 -4.25 14.22 -8.28
C PRO A 65 -4.25 15.75 -8.34
N GLN A 66 -4.29 16.38 -7.18
CA GLN A 66 -4.26 17.84 -7.02
C GLN A 66 -3.23 18.24 -5.96
N SER A 67 -2.66 19.43 -6.11
CA SER A 67 -1.81 20.02 -5.09
C SER A 67 -2.64 20.44 -3.87
N ALA A 68 -2.07 20.31 -2.68
CA ALA A 68 -2.72 20.63 -1.43
C ALA A 68 -1.94 21.72 -0.68
N ALA A 69 -2.60 22.80 -0.31
CA ALA A 69 -2.07 23.76 0.66
C ALA A 69 -2.35 23.22 2.06
N VAL A 70 -1.30 23.05 2.86
CA VAL A 70 -1.38 22.51 4.21
C VAL A 70 -0.53 23.33 5.17
N VAL A 71 -0.95 23.35 6.43
CA VAL A 71 -0.16 23.88 7.54
C VAL A 71 0.29 22.69 8.37
N ILE A 72 1.59 22.57 8.56
CA ILE A 72 2.23 21.50 9.33
C ILE A 72 2.68 22.09 10.65
N THR A 73 2.15 21.59 11.76
CA THR A 73 2.57 22.00 13.11
C THR A 73 3.43 20.92 13.73
N THR A 74 4.69 21.23 14.04
CA THR A 74 5.68 20.30 14.60
C THR A 74 6.59 21.03 15.58
N GLY A 75 6.85 20.46 16.76
CA GLY A 75 7.70 21.10 17.78
C GLY A 75 7.23 22.49 18.24
N GLY A 76 5.93 22.81 18.10
CA GLY A 76 5.38 24.13 18.40
C GLY A 76 5.60 25.19 17.31
N GLN A 77 6.17 24.82 16.17
CA GLN A 77 6.32 25.68 14.99
C GLN A 77 5.32 25.30 13.91
N GLU A 78 4.82 26.30 13.19
CA GLU A 78 3.91 26.14 12.05
C GLU A 78 4.66 26.39 10.74
N TYR A 79 4.40 25.52 9.76
CA TYR A 79 5.00 25.56 8.44
C TYR A 79 3.90 25.53 7.38
N ASP A 80 3.77 26.61 6.62
CA ASP A 80 2.90 26.65 5.46
C ASP A 80 3.59 26.00 4.26
N ALA A 81 2.93 25.01 3.67
CA ALA A 81 3.47 24.26 2.53
C ALA A 81 2.39 24.02 1.47
N VAL A 82 2.78 24.18 0.21
CA VAL A 82 1.99 23.70 -0.93
C VAL A 82 2.64 22.41 -1.43
N LEU A 83 1.94 21.30 -1.24
CA LEU A 83 2.41 19.96 -1.57
C LEU A 83 1.86 19.52 -2.91
N THR A 84 2.66 18.79 -3.67
CA THR A 84 2.16 18.03 -4.82
C THR A 84 1.22 16.91 -4.35
N ALA A 85 0.42 16.34 -5.26
CA ALA A 85 -0.47 15.24 -4.93
C ALA A 85 0.26 14.05 -4.28
N GLY A 86 1.46 13.72 -4.80
CA GLY A 86 2.32 12.68 -4.26
C GLY A 86 2.87 13.01 -2.88
N GLN A 87 3.37 14.24 -2.68
CA GLN A 87 3.87 14.70 -1.38
C GLN A 87 2.75 14.72 -0.32
N ALA A 88 1.54 15.16 -0.67
CA ALA A 88 0.39 15.15 0.23
C ALA A 88 -0.01 13.72 0.64
N ALA A 89 0.03 12.77 -0.31
CA ALA A 89 -0.21 11.35 -0.01
C ALA A 89 0.89 10.76 0.89
N CYS A 90 2.15 11.10 0.65
CA CYS A 90 3.26 10.70 1.51
C CYS A 90 3.18 11.32 2.92
N LEU A 91 2.69 12.56 3.02
CA LEU A 91 2.46 13.23 4.30
C LEU A 91 1.35 12.55 5.11
N GLU A 92 0.22 12.21 4.47
CA GLU A 92 -0.86 11.43 5.11
C GLU A 92 -0.32 10.10 5.64
N ARG A 93 0.45 9.37 4.81
CA ARG A 93 1.05 8.09 5.22
C ARG A 93 1.98 8.26 6.42
N SER A 94 2.84 9.27 6.40
CA SER A 94 3.78 9.55 7.50
C SER A 94 3.04 9.92 8.79
N ARG A 95 1.96 10.70 8.68
CA ARG A 95 1.08 11.06 9.80
C ARG A 95 0.40 9.82 10.39
N ARG A 96 -0.14 8.95 9.53
CA ARG A 96 -0.83 7.71 9.94
C ARG A 96 0.12 6.73 10.63
N LEU A 97 1.30 6.54 10.05
CA LEU A 97 2.32 5.63 10.58
C LEU A 97 3.14 6.23 11.74
N ARG A 98 2.94 7.52 12.04
CA ARG A 98 3.68 8.28 13.07
C ARG A 98 5.20 8.13 12.92
N THR A 99 5.67 8.16 11.69
CA THR A 99 7.09 7.98 11.37
C THR A 99 7.80 9.32 11.42
N ASP A 100 8.97 9.35 12.07
CA ASP A 100 9.84 10.52 12.05
C ASP A 100 10.52 10.64 10.67
N ALA A 101 10.43 11.82 10.07
CA ALA A 101 11.02 12.10 8.78
C ALA A 101 11.33 13.59 8.64
N ASP A 102 12.20 13.93 7.71
CA ASP A 102 12.39 15.31 7.26
C ASP A 102 11.80 15.45 5.85
N LEU A 103 10.87 16.39 5.69
CA LEU A 103 10.21 16.70 4.43
C LEU A 103 10.99 17.77 3.68
N VAL A 104 11.50 17.43 2.49
CA VAL A 104 12.29 18.34 1.65
C VAL A 104 11.41 18.92 0.53
N LEU A 105 11.12 20.22 0.61
CA LEU A 105 10.27 20.94 -0.36
C LEU A 105 11.10 21.61 -1.46
N GLY A 106 11.70 20.80 -2.34
CA GLY A 106 12.52 21.27 -3.46
C GLY A 106 13.86 21.85 -3.03
N GLU A 107 14.66 22.30 -4.01
CA GLU A 107 15.99 22.87 -3.74
C GLU A 107 15.87 24.27 -3.12
N GLY A 108 16.66 24.52 -2.07
CA GLY A 108 16.77 25.84 -1.42
C GLY A 108 15.77 26.14 -0.30
N ARG A 109 14.91 25.18 0.09
CA ARG A 109 14.11 25.29 1.31
C ARG A 109 14.68 24.42 2.43
N ASP A 110 14.60 24.94 3.65
CA ASP A 110 14.94 24.17 4.83
C ASP A 110 13.99 22.97 4.98
N PRO A 111 14.50 21.77 5.30
CA PRO A 111 13.66 20.60 5.55
C PRO A 111 12.69 20.85 6.71
N ILE A 112 11.44 20.43 6.55
CA ILE A 112 10.44 20.50 7.63
C ILE A 112 10.58 19.24 8.49
N PRO A 113 10.93 19.36 9.78
CA PRO A 113 11.11 18.20 10.66
C PRO A 113 9.74 17.62 11.08
N LEU A 114 9.33 16.52 10.46
CA LEU A 114 8.15 15.77 10.85
C LEU A 114 8.52 14.85 12.02
N ARG A 115 8.21 15.27 13.24
CA ARG A 115 8.45 14.49 14.45
C ARG A 115 7.14 13.88 14.95
N SER A 116 7.23 12.79 15.71
CA SER A 116 6.06 12.11 16.26
C SER A 116 5.07 13.09 16.89
N GLY A 117 3.81 13.01 16.48
CA GLY A 117 2.75 13.91 16.95
C GLY A 117 2.61 15.23 16.18
N PHE A 118 3.31 15.42 15.06
CA PHE A 118 3.04 16.54 14.16
C PHE A 118 1.56 16.56 13.73
N LYS A 119 0.99 17.75 13.61
CA LYS A 119 -0.38 17.96 13.16
C LYS A 119 -0.36 18.54 11.75
N VAL A 120 -1.36 18.18 10.97
CA VAL A 120 -1.55 18.75 9.63
C VAL A 120 -2.97 19.24 9.52
N THR A 121 -3.11 20.50 9.14
CA THR A 121 -4.37 21.15 8.77
C THR A 121 -4.34 21.46 7.28
N GLY A 122 -5.48 21.29 6.61
CA GLY A 122 -5.59 21.38 5.15
C GLY A 122 -6.15 20.10 4.52
N GLU A 123 -6.46 20.17 3.23
CA GLU A 123 -7.04 19.04 2.50
C GLU A 123 -5.96 18.04 2.07
N LEU A 124 -5.83 16.95 2.82
CA LEU A 124 -5.02 15.80 2.41
C LEU A 124 -5.87 14.79 1.63
N PRO A 125 -5.27 13.99 0.74
CA PRO A 125 -5.94 12.84 0.16
C PRO A 125 -6.42 11.89 1.27
N THR A 126 -7.56 11.26 1.03
CA THR A 126 -8.14 10.32 2.01
C THR A 126 -7.25 9.09 2.18
N GLN A 127 -7.30 8.45 3.35
CA GLN A 127 -6.53 7.24 3.64
C GLN A 127 -6.73 6.15 2.58
N ALA A 128 -7.98 5.94 2.12
CA ALA A 128 -8.28 4.94 1.09
C ALA A 128 -7.57 5.23 -0.24
N GLN A 129 -7.46 6.50 -0.64
CA GLN A 129 -6.74 6.89 -1.85
C GLN A 129 -5.23 6.66 -1.70
N VAL A 130 -4.65 7.02 -0.56
CA VAL A 130 -3.21 6.82 -0.30
C VAL A 130 -2.85 5.33 -0.25
N GLU A 131 -3.68 4.51 0.39
CA GLU A 131 -3.53 3.06 0.39
C GLU A 131 -3.63 2.48 -1.03
N ALA A 132 -4.60 2.93 -1.82
CA ALA A 132 -4.74 2.50 -3.21
C ALA A 132 -3.52 2.86 -4.06
N LEU A 133 -2.98 4.07 -3.91
CA LEU A 133 -1.74 4.49 -4.57
C LEU A 133 -0.55 3.62 -4.14
N SER A 134 -0.46 3.28 -2.86
CA SER A 134 0.62 2.41 -2.34
C SER A 134 0.49 0.96 -2.84
N VAL A 135 -0.71 0.38 -2.85
CA VAL A 135 -0.97 -0.99 -3.34
C VAL A 135 -0.65 -1.11 -4.83
N ARG A 136 -0.85 -0.04 -5.59
CA ARG A 136 -0.53 0.04 -7.02
C ARG A 136 0.94 0.35 -7.32
N GLY A 137 1.77 0.58 -6.29
CA GLY A 137 3.17 0.99 -6.45
C GLY A 137 3.32 2.38 -7.07
N GLN A 138 2.29 3.21 -7.02
CA GLN A 138 2.27 4.57 -7.58
C GLN A 138 2.67 5.64 -6.55
N LEU A 139 2.82 5.25 -5.28
CA LEU A 139 3.28 6.13 -4.20
C LEU A 139 4.78 5.95 -3.97
N ALA A 140 5.58 6.90 -4.46
CA ALA A 140 6.99 7.04 -4.12
C ALA A 140 7.18 8.30 -3.27
N CYS A 141 7.95 8.20 -2.18
CA CYS A 141 8.16 9.30 -1.23
C CYS A 141 9.64 9.70 -1.10
N PRO A 142 10.33 10.07 -2.19
CA PRO A 142 11.75 10.41 -2.13
C PRO A 142 12.04 11.69 -1.32
N GLU A 143 11.06 12.58 -1.18
CA GLU A 143 11.19 13.84 -0.44
C GLU A 143 11.10 13.66 1.08
N PHE A 144 10.74 12.46 1.56
CA PHE A 144 10.62 12.11 2.97
C PHE A 144 11.85 11.30 3.38
N ARG A 145 12.83 11.96 3.98
CA ARG A 145 14.04 11.31 4.47
C ARG A 145 13.80 10.80 5.88
N HIS A 146 13.93 9.49 6.09
CA HIS A 146 13.84 8.92 7.42
C HIS A 146 14.98 9.44 8.29
N VAL A 147 14.64 9.85 9.51
CA VAL A 147 15.64 10.17 10.51
C VAL A 147 15.99 8.87 11.21
N GLU A 148 17.24 8.42 11.11
CA GLU A 148 17.73 7.30 11.92
C GLU A 148 17.57 7.68 13.39
N GLN A 149 16.75 6.92 14.12
CA GLN A 149 16.65 7.09 15.56
C GLN A 149 17.94 6.58 16.19
N THR A 150 18.90 7.50 16.40
CA THR A 150 20.05 7.24 17.27
C THR A 150 19.51 6.90 18.66
N LYS A 151 19.66 5.62 19.03
CA LYS A 151 19.29 5.08 20.32
C LYS A 151 20.41 5.27 21.33
#